data_AF-A0A7M7NFZ8-F1
#
_entry.id   AF-A0A7M7NFZ8-F1
#
_cell.length_a   1.000
_cell.length_b   1.000
_cell.length_c   1.000
_cell.angle_alpha   90.00
_cell.angle_beta   90.00
_cell.angle_gamma   90.00
#
_symmetry.space_group_name_H-M   'P 1'
#
loop_
_entity.id
_entity.type
_entity.pdbx_description
1 polymer ?
#
loop_
_entity_poly.entity_id
_entity_poly.type
_entity_poly.pdbx_seq_one_letter_code
_entity_poly.pdbx_strand_id
1 'polypeptide(L)'
;MRLFPDPACVQPWTRRPSNLFHLVIQLVLMMMSFACNHAFNIDVSSPRIYRGTPGSYFGYAVELHREGDENMVLVGAPRAQTEQPGVYRGGEVYRCPVNIHQEPPLPSPLSPPPLSPPPPPPSSSSSSSTSSSFRSSDWLLSTRPTSSSSDSPLFSEMVSSSTPRSPIPTTSPDTTTSSSSPSPCDTIVFDTSGNEFIEGDQITNKSGQMLGATITSSGPDGTVLVCRPLYTWFYYVDSSPNTGRFLIGGCYLASQNFTDIKPFNPCKSLEPSMINYLPCEAGFSATISETEWIIGSVGAFFGQGDLLVGNLTSNTYRRTEVVDDLAFDNNYRGHSVSFGDFFGDGEVEYVTGIPRGTVNHRGLVSRVCDGDTTWYS
;
A
#
# COMPACT_ATOMS: atom_id res chain seq x y z
N MET A 1 48.32 29.51 61.09
CA MET A 1 47.19 28.70 61.60
C MET A 1 47.64 27.26 61.71
N ARG A 2 47.62 26.69 62.92
CA ARG A 2 47.63 25.22 63.14
C ARG A 2 46.31 24.67 62.54
N LEU A 3 46.22 23.49 61.95
CA LEU A 3 46.50 22.15 62.50
C LEU A 3 46.79 21.13 61.37
N PHE A 4 47.77 20.26 61.61
CA PHE A 4 47.97 18.92 61.01
C PHE A 4 46.79 17.96 61.36
N PRO A 5 46.66 16.73 60.77
CA PRO A 5 47.71 15.94 60.11
C PRO A 5 47.36 15.19 58.80
N ASP A 6 48.43 14.80 58.10
CA ASP A 6 48.56 13.65 57.20
C ASP A 6 49.00 12.42 58.05
N PRO A 7 48.62 11.16 57.79
CA PRO A 7 49.39 10.36 56.83
C PRO A 7 48.63 9.24 56.08
N ALA A 8 49.21 8.82 54.96
CA ALA A 8 48.99 7.53 54.31
C ALA A 8 49.13 6.33 55.27
N CYS A 9 48.30 5.27 55.09
CA CYS A 9 48.75 3.88 54.85
C CYS A 9 47.63 2.83 54.98
N VAL A 10 47.51 2.02 53.92
CA VAL A 10 47.15 0.59 53.90
C VAL A 10 45.81 0.21 54.54
N GLN A 11 44.75 0.22 53.71
CA GLN A 11 43.56 -0.60 53.94
C GLN A 11 43.69 -1.95 53.22
N PRO A 12 43.13 -3.04 53.76
CA PRO A 12 43.33 -4.39 53.25
C PRO A 12 42.77 -4.52 51.84
N TRP A 13 43.43 -5.33 51.02
CA TRP A 13 42.82 -5.88 49.80
C TRP A 13 41.54 -6.64 50.17
N THR A 14 40.40 -5.94 50.17
CA THR A 14 39.09 -6.58 50.21
C THR A 14 38.89 -7.23 48.85
N ARG A 15 38.73 -8.56 48.86
CA ARG A 15 38.36 -9.34 47.68
C ARG A 15 37.17 -8.66 47.01
N ARG A 16 37.40 -8.13 45.80
CA ARG A 16 36.31 -7.63 44.94
C ARG A 16 35.24 -8.72 44.88
N PRO A 17 33.96 -8.42 45.16
CA PRO A 17 32.92 -9.41 44.96
C PRO A 17 32.91 -9.80 43.48
N SER A 18 33.08 -11.10 43.26
CA SER A 18 33.15 -11.83 42.00
C SER A 18 32.70 -11.09 40.72
N ASN A 19 33.61 -10.95 39.74
CA ASN A 19 33.31 -10.63 38.34
C ASN A 19 32.16 -11.48 37.77
N LEU A 20 31.95 -12.68 38.32
CA LEU A 20 30.85 -13.58 37.97
C LEU A 20 29.48 -12.97 38.26
N PHE A 21 29.32 -12.18 39.33
CA PHE A 21 28.01 -11.60 39.70
C PHE A 21 27.58 -10.51 38.73
N HIS A 22 28.50 -9.63 38.32
CA HIS A 22 28.24 -8.65 37.27
C HIS A 22 28.05 -9.31 35.90
N LEU A 23 28.82 -10.34 35.58
CA LEU A 23 28.64 -11.11 34.34
C LEU A 23 27.27 -11.81 34.30
N VAL A 24 26.84 -12.39 35.42
CA VAL A 24 25.52 -13.03 35.56
C VAL A 24 24.41 -11.99 35.44
N ILE A 25 24.54 -10.81 36.05
CA ILE A 25 23.56 -9.72 35.89
C ILE A 25 23.49 -9.26 34.42
N GLN A 26 24.63 -9.10 33.74
CA GLN A 26 24.63 -8.74 32.32
C GLN A 26 24.05 -9.83 31.43
N LEU A 27 24.34 -11.11 31.71
CA LEU A 27 23.73 -12.25 31.01
C LEU A 27 22.22 -12.36 31.27
N VAL A 28 21.76 -12.06 32.49
CA VAL A 28 20.33 -12.03 32.83
C VAL A 28 19.63 -10.86 32.14
N LEU A 29 20.23 -9.67 32.13
CA LEU A 29 19.69 -8.52 31.40
C LEU A 29 19.69 -8.73 29.89
N MET A 30 20.71 -9.41 29.35
CA MET A 30 20.77 -9.83 27.95
C MET A 30 19.67 -10.88 27.65
N MET A 31 19.52 -11.91 28.48
CA MET A 31 18.43 -12.90 28.35
C MET A 31 17.03 -12.29 28.47
N MET A 32 16.84 -11.28 29.34
CA MET A 32 15.57 -10.55 29.50
C MET A 32 15.30 -9.59 28.34
N SER A 33 16.31 -9.06 27.67
CA SER A 33 16.15 -8.26 26.44
C SER A 33 16.00 -9.13 25.18
N PHE A 34 16.41 -10.40 25.25
CA PHE A 34 16.11 -11.46 24.29
C PHE A 34 14.74 -12.14 24.55
N ALA A 35 14.03 -11.78 25.62
CA ALA A 35 12.63 -12.15 25.77
C ALA A 35 11.86 -11.44 24.65
N CYS A 36 11.40 -12.25 23.71
CA CYS A 36 10.73 -11.88 22.47
C CYS A 36 9.75 -10.72 22.69
N ASN A 37 10.15 -9.51 22.31
CA ASN A 37 9.22 -8.42 22.09
C ASN A 37 8.47 -8.77 20.79
N HIS A 38 7.52 -9.71 20.88
CA HIS A 38 6.50 -9.83 19.87
C HIS A 38 5.80 -8.48 19.82
N ALA A 39 5.65 -7.91 18.64
CA ALA A 39 4.66 -6.85 18.45
C ALA A 39 3.30 -7.43 18.91
N PHE A 40 2.83 -7.06 20.10
CA PHE A 40 1.90 -7.92 20.87
C PHE A 40 0.46 -7.42 20.95
N ASN A 41 0.19 -6.14 20.64
CA ASN A 41 -1.13 -5.54 20.85
C ASN A 41 -1.94 -5.31 19.56
N ILE A 42 -1.44 -5.72 18.40
CA ILE A 42 -2.24 -5.85 17.18
C ILE A 42 -2.83 -7.25 17.17
N ASP A 43 -4.16 -7.35 17.21
CA ASP A 43 -4.83 -8.64 17.14
C ASP A 43 -4.73 -9.23 15.73
N VAL A 44 -4.06 -10.38 15.65
CA VAL A 44 -3.92 -11.18 14.42
C VAL A 44 -4.92 -12.34 14.36
N SER A 45 -5.67 -12.59 15.44
CA SER A 45 -6.60 -13.73 15.57
C SER A 45 -7.98 -13.40 15.00
N SER A 46 -8.44 -12.16 15.17
CA SER A 46 -9.71 -11.67 14.63
C SER A 46 -9.53 -10.43 13.74
N PRO A 47 -8.74 -10.52 12.64
CA PRO A 47 -8.62 -9.42 11.71
C PRO A 47 -9.93 -9.21 10.94
N ARG A 48 -10.25 -7.96 10.66
CA ARG A 48 -11.33 -7.63 9.72
C ARG A 48 -10.77 -7.64 8.31
N ILE A 49 -11.32 -8.50 7.46
CA ILE A 49 -10.81 -8.72 6.10
C ILE A 49 -11.80 -8.17 5.08
N TYR A 50 -11.38 -7.15 4.36
CA TYR A 50 -12.09 -6.64 3.19
C TYR A 50 -11.53 -7.29 1.92
N ARG A 51 -12.42 -7.69 1.01
CA ARG A 51 -12.06 -8.31 -0.26
C ARG A 51 -12.66 -7.51 -1.40
N GLY A 52 -11.83 -7.13 -2.37
CA GLY A 52 -12.27 -6.50 -3.62
C GLY A 52 -12.18 -7.44 -4.82
N THR A 53 -12.54 -6.91 -5.98
CA THR A 53 -12.55 -7.63 -7.25
C THR A 53 -11.15 -8.13 -7.65
N PRO A 54 -10.98 -9.41 -8.03
CA PRO A 54 -9.69 -9.92 -8.49
C PRO A 54 -9.12 -9.11 -9.67
N GLY A 55 -7.85 -8.74 -9.59
CA GLY A 55 -7.14 -8.00 -10.64
C GLY A 55 -7.42 -6.49 -10.69
N SER A 56 -8.31 -5.95 -9.83
CA SER A 56 -8.55 -4.51 -9.71
C SER A 56 -7.45 -3.76 -8.95
N TYR A 57 -6.55 -4.50 -8.31
CA TYR A 57 -5.55 -4.00 -7.36
C TYR A 57 -6.18 -3.35 -6.13
N PHE A 58 -7.35 -3.85 -5.69
CA PHE A 58 -7.95 -3.46 -4.43
C PHE A 58 -6.95 -3.60 -3.27
N GLY A 59 -6.74 -2.52 -2.53
CA GLY A 59 -5.74 -2.45 -1.46
C GLY A 59 -4.40 -1.87 -1.91
N TYR A 60 -4.30 -1.31 -3.12
CA TYR A 60 -3.08 -0.65 -3.59
C TYR A 60 -2.73 0.57 -2.70
N ALA A 61 -3.75 1.33 -2.31
CA ALA A 61 -3.67 2.38 -1.29
C ALA A 61 -4.80 2.17 -0.27
N VAL A 62 -4.51 2.45 0.99
CA VAL A 62 -5.47 2.37 2.10
C VAL A 62 -5.31 3.57 3.01
N GLU A 63 -6.41 4.08 3.54
CA GLU A 63 -6.41 5.21 4.47
C GLU A 63 -7.55 5.08 5.48
N LEU A 64 -7.33 5.51 6.71
CA LEU A 64 -8.39 5.60 7.71
C LEU A 64 -9.06 6.98 7.63
N HIS A 65 -10.39 6.98 7.66
CA HIS A 65 -11.16 8.20 7.64
C HIS A 65 -12.37 8.10 8.56
N ARG A 66 -12.81 9.24 9.08
CA ARG A 66 -14.02 9.34 9.89
C ARG A 66 -14.84 10.50 9.37
N GLU A 67 -16.12 10.26 9.16
CA GLU A 67 -17.11 11.27 8.81
C GLU A 67 -18.26 11.16 9.82
N GLY A 68 -18.49 12.21 10.61
CA GLY A 68 -19.31 12.18 11.80
C GLY A 68 -18.88 11.07 12.75
N ASP A 69 -19.79 10.14 13.02
CA ASP A 69 -19.56 8.97 13.87
C ASP A 69 -19.17 7.71 13.08
N GLU A 70 -19.06 7.80 11.76
CA GLU A 70 -18.75 6.67 10.89
C GLU A 70 -17.25 6.53 10.68
N ASN A 71 -16.65 5.49 11.28
CA ASN A 71 -15.28 5.08 10.99
C ASN A 71 -15.25 4.17 9.77
N MET A 72 -14.38 4.48 8.81
CA MET A 72 -14.23 3.71 7.59
C MET A 72 -12.77 3.54 7.18
N VAL A 73 -12.53 2.48 6.42
CA VAL A 73 -11.30 2.28 5.65
C VAL A 73 -11.58 2.68 4.21
N LEU A 74 -10.83 3.63 3.69
CA LEU A 74 -10.82 3.96 2.28
C LEU A 74 -9.84 3.03 1.57
N VAL A 75 -10.23 2.48 0.44
CA VAL A 75 -9.42 1.50 -0.30
C VAL A 75 -9.39 1.83 -1.78
N GLY A 76 -8.18 2.04 -2.30
CA GLY A 76 -7.94 2.27 -3.72
C GLY A 76 -7.84 0.97 -4.51
N ALA A 77 -8.40 0.96 -5.70
CA ALA A 77 -8.30 -0.12 -6.68
C ALA A 77 -8.01 0.46 -8.07
N PRO A 78 -6.75 0.85 -8.36
CA PRO A 78 -6.39 1.62 -9.55
C PRO A 78 -6.60 0.90 -10.89
N ARG A 79 -6.90 -0.40 -10.90
CA ARG A 79 -7.23 -1.16 -12.11
C ARG A 79 -8.69 -1.63 -12.15
N ALA A 80 -9.52 -1.19 -11.21
CA ALA A 80 -10.95 -1.45 -11.22
C ALA A 80 -11.59 -0.91 -12.51
N GLN A 81 -12.58 -1.66 -13.01
CA GLN A 81 -13.41 -1.23 -14.13
C GLN A 81 -14.60 -0.45 -13.59
N THR A 82 -14.83 0.74 -14.15
CA THR A 82 -15.97 1.60 -13.80
C THR A 82 -17.02 1.59 -14.92
N GLU A 83 -18.14 2.26 -14.68
CA GLU A 83 -19.20 2.46 -15.67
C GLU A 83 -18.93 3.65 -16.62
N GLN A 84 -17.75 4.29 -16.52
CA GLN A 84 -17.38 5.42 -17.36
C GLN A 84 -17.34 4.99 -18.84
N PRO A 85 -18.04 5.70 -19.74
CA PRO A 85 -18.13 5.31 -21.15
C PRO A 85 -16.78 5.44 -21.84
N GLY A 86 -16.35 4.38 -22.53
CA GLY A 86 -15.09 4.37 -23.30
C GLY A 86 -13.83 4.42 -22.44
N VAL A 87 -13.91 4.10 -21.14
CA VAL A 87 -12.78 4.07 -20.22
C VAL A 87 -12.52 2.64 -19.76
N TYR A 88 -11.33 2.13 -20.06
CA TYR A 88 -10.90 0.79 -19.63
C TYR A 88 -10.04 0.88 -18.37
N ARG A 89 -10.44 0.16 -17.32
CA ARG A 89 -9.72 0.06 -16.04
C ARG A 89 -9.24 1.42 -15.52
N GLY A 90 -10.17 2.37 -15.41
CA GLY A 90 -9.88 3.73 -14.95
C GLY A 90 -9.46 3.82 -13.48
N GLY A 91 -9.82 2.81 -12.67
CA GLY A 91 -9.61 2.80 -11.23
C GLY A 91 -10.80 3.36 -10.45
N GLU A 92 -10.93 2.93 -9.20
CA GLU A 92 -12.06 3.24 -8.32
C GLU A 92 -11.58 3.27 -6.87
N VAL A 93 -12.35 3.94 -6.00
CA VAL A 93 -12.12 3.99 -4.56
C VAL A 93 -13.34 3.45 -3.84
N TYR A 94 -13.12 2.67 -2.80
CA TYR A 94 -14.16 2.08 -1.95
C TYR A 94 -14.09 2.67 -0.54
N ARG A 95 -15.24 2.78 0.10
CA ARG A 95 -15.37 3.03 1.55
C ARG A 95 -15.88 1.77 2.24
N CYS A 96 -15.14 1.31 3.24
CA CYS A 96 -15.42 0.09 3.99
C CYS A 96 -15.71 0.45 5.46
N PRO A 97 -16.99 0.50 5.90
CA PRO A 97 -17.33 0.72 7.31
C PRO A 97 -16.67 -0.29 8.26
N VAL A 98 -16.01 0.25 9.29
CA VAL A 98 -15.37 -0.52 10.36
C VAL A 98 -16.42 -1.11 11.31
N ASN A 99 -17.47 -0.34 11.59
CA ASN A 99 -18.53 -0.68 12.55
C ASN A 99 -19.77 -1.23 11.85
N ILE A 100 -19.69 -2.45 11.31
CA ILE A 100 -20.90 -3.21 11.00
C ILE A 100 -21.00 -4.29 12.08
N HIS A 101 -22.16 -4.38 12.74
CA HIS A 101 -22.57 -5.55 13.52
C HIS A 101 -22.40 -6.79 12.65
N GLN A 102 -21.25 -7.44 12.75
CA GLN A 102 -21.02 -8.69 12.07
C GLN A 102 -21.63 -9.75 12.97
N GLU A 103 -22.84 -10.19 12.62
CA GLU A 103 -23.35 -11.43 13.20
C GLU A 103 -22.28 -12.51 12.95
N PRO A 104 -21.82 -13.20 14.01
CA PRO A 104 -20.76 -14.19 13.86
C PRO A 104 -21.18 -15.21 12.79
N PRO A 105 -20.24 -15.70 11.96
CA PRO A 105 -20.56 -16.71 10.97
C PRO A 105 -21.24 -17.88 11.68
N LEU A 106 -22.48 -18.19 11.25
CA LEU A 106 -23.23 -19.32 11.77
C LEU A 106 -22.34 -20.56 11.64
N PRO A 107 -22.12 -21.35 12.71
CA PRO A 107 -21.30 -22.54 12.61
C PRO A 107 -21.87 -23.45 11.52
N SER A 108 -20.99 -23.95 10.64
CA SER A 108 -21.32 -24.92 9.60
C SER A 108 -22.15 -26.05 10.23
N PRO A 109 -23.26 -26.50 9.60
CA PRO A 109 -24.03 -27.60 10.15
C PRO A 109 -23.11 -28.82 10.26
N LEU A 110 -22.87 -29.25 11.51
CA LEU A 110 -22.16 -30.49 11.80
C LEU A 110 -22.87 -31.59 11.02
N SER A 111 -22.14 -32.24 10.11
CA SER A 111 -22.65 -33.41 9.41
C SER A 111 -23.09 -34.43 10.47
N PRO A 112 -24.32 -34.98 10.40
CA PRO A 112 -24.73 -35.99 11.36
C PRO A 112 -23.78 -37.19 11.28
N PRO A 113 -23.43 -37.81 12.42
CA PRO A 113 -22.57 -38.99 12.42
C PRO A 113 -23.22 -40.10 11.57
N PRO A 114 -22.41 -40.92 10.87
CA PRO A 114 -22.95 -42.02 10.08
C PRO A 114 -23.75 -42.96 10.98
N LEU A 115 -24.98 -43.24 10.58
CA LEU A 115 -25.84 -44.24 11.23
C LEU A 115 -25.12 -45.59 11.24
N SER A 116 -25.01 -46.18 12.42
CA SER A 116 -24.48 -47.53 12.62
C SER A 116 -25.24 -48.53 11.75
N PRO A 117 -24.57 -49.47 11.05
CA PRO A 117 -25.26 -50.50 10.30
C PRO A 117 -26.05 -51.44 11.24
N PRO A 118 -27.21 -51.95 10.80
CA PRO A 118 -28.01 -52.88 11.59
C PRO A 118 -27.28 -54.22 11.78
N PRO A 119 -27.58 -54.96 12.88
CA PRO A 119 -26.92 -56.22 13.19
C PRO A 119 -27.26 -57.31 12.16
N PRO A 120 -26.32 -58.23 11.88
CA PRO A 120 -26.54 -59.31 10.93
C PRO A 120 -27.53 -60.37 11.48
N PRO A 121 -28.25 -61.08 10.61
CA PRO A 121 -29.14 -62.17 11.01
C PRO A 121 -28.34 -63.41 11.50
N PRO A 122 -28.95 -64.27 12.34
CA PRO A 122 -28.29 -65.43 12.92
C PRO A 122 -27.95 -66.49 11.87
N SER A 123 -26.73 -67.00 11.95
CA SER A 123 -26.20 -68.06 11.09
C SER A 123 -26.75 -69.43 11.45
N SER A 124 -27.10 -70.22 10.44
CA SER A 124 -27.24 -71.67 10.54
C SER A 124 -25.94 -72.33 10.10
N SER A 125 -25.55 -73.34 10.87
CA SER A 125 -24.29 -74.07 10.83
C SER A 125 -24.18 -75.02 9.63
N SER A 126 -22.99 -75.11 9.04
CA SER A 126 -22.40 -76.40 8.67
C SER A 126 -20.88 -76.30 8.56
N SER A 127 -20.25 -77.30 9.15
CA SER A 127 -18.83 -77.52 9.38
C SER A 127 -17.97 -77.75 8.13
N SER A 128 -16.74 -77.25 8.13
CA SER A 128 -15.56 -78.04 7.75
C SER A 128 -14.26 -77.35 8.18
N SER A 129 -13.41 -78.16 8.80
CA SER A 129 -12.04 -77.95 9.27
C SER A 129 -11.06 -77.46 8.19
N THR A 130 -10.06 -76.63 8.55
CA THR A 130 -8.67 -77.07 8.81
C THR A 130 -7.68 -75.91 9.09
N SER A 131 -6.81 -76.16 10.06
CA SER A 131 -5.39 -75.76 10.23
C SER A 131 -4.95 -74.28 10.19
N SER A 132 -4.73 -73.75 11.39
CA SER A 132 -3.46 -73.18 11.90
C SER A 132 -2.51 -72.42 10.95
N SER A 133 -2.22 -71.16 11.28
CA SER A 133 -0.90 -70.79 11.83
C SER A 133 -0.90 -69.36 12.40
N PHE A 134 -0.41 -69.28 13.64
CA PHE A 134 -0.14 -68.12 14.46
C PHE A 134 1.12 -67.36 14.02
N ARG A 135 1.10 -66.02 14.21
CA ARG A 135 2.12 -65.12 14.85
C ARG A 135 2.00 -63.73 14.23
N SER A 136 1.61 -62.67 14.96
CA SER A 136 2.38 -61.93 15.99
C SER A 136 3.77 -61.55 15.48
N SER A 137 4.30 -60.35 15.57
CA SER A 137 4.05 -59.05 16.16
C SER A 137 5.31 -58.26 15.67
N ASP A 138 5.46 -56.94 15.65
CA ASP A 138 5.48 -56.01 16.75
C ASP A 138 5.99 -54.68 16.15
N TRP A 139 5.65 -53.63 16.87
CA TRP A 139 6.15 -52.27 16.76
C TRP A 139 7.67 -52.15 16.85
N LEU A 140 8.24 -51.07 16.30
CA LEU A 140 9.12 -50.16 17.05
C LEU A 140 9.44 -48.87 16.25
N LEU A 141 9.39 -47.76 17.00
CA LEU A 141 9.82 -46.40 16.64
C LEU A 141 11.32 -46.33 16.30
N SER A 142 11.71 -45.36 15.45
CA SER A 142 12.94 -44.60 15.69
C SER A 142 12.98 -43.24 14.97
N THR A 143 13.06 -42.21 15.81
CA THR A 143 13.71 -40.88 15.74
C THR A 143 14.21 -40.24 14.43
N ARG A 144 13.90 -38.94 14.36
CA ARG A 144 14.47 -37.82 13.56
C ARG A 144 16.01 -37.71 13.69
N PRO A 145 16.70 -37.04 12.75
CA PRO A 145 16.97 -35.60 12.95
C PRO A 145 16.94 -34.72 11.69
N THR A 146 17.04 -33.43 11.97
CA THR A 146 16.89 -32.21 11.16
C THR A 146 18.05 -31.90 10.21
N SER A 147 17.76 -31.22 9.09
CA SER A 147 18.60 -30.11 8.61
C SER A 147 17.82 -29.15 7.71
N SER A 148 18.12 -27.87 7.91
CA SER A 148 17.65 -26.67 7.24
C SER A 148 18.39 -26.42 5.92
N SER A 149 17.70 -25.89 4.91
CA SER A 149 18.31 -24.97 3.95
C SER A 149 17.26 -24.01 3.39
N SER A 150 17.64 -22.74 3.45
CA SER A 150 17.03 -21.56 2.87
C SER A 150 17.29 -21.53 1.36
N ASP A 151 16.30 -21.22 0.55
CA ASP A 151 16.52 -20.70 -0.81
C ASP A 151 15.41 -19.70 -1.19
N SER A 152 15.84 -18.50 -1.55
CA SER A 152 15.07 -17.42 -2.15
C SER A 152 14.90 -17.68 -3.65
N PRO A 153 13.74 -17.38 -4.29
CA PRO A 153 13.68 -17.32 -5.73
C PRO A 153 13.76 -15.88 -6.26
N LEU A 154 14.82 -15.64 -7.03
CA LEU A 154 14.93 -14.60 -8.05
C LEU A 154 13.79 -14.76 -9.07
N PHE A 155 13.06 -13.67 -9.34
CA PHE A 155 12.11 -13.60 -10.45
C PHE A 155 12.86 -13.09 -11.69
N SER A 156 13.12 -13.97 -12.66
CA SER A 156 13.51 -13.59 -14.02
C SER A 156 12.30 -13.71 -14.95
N GLU A 157 12.07 -12.67 -15.73
CA GLU A 157 11.12 -12.67 -16.85
C GLU A 157 11.50 -13.75 -17.88
N MET A 158 10.49 -14.49 -18.35
CA MET A 158 10.51 -15.11 -19.66
C MET A 158 9.29 -14.64 -20.43
N VAL A 159 9.55 -13.77 -21.41
CA VAL A 159 8.68 -13.52 -22.55
C VAL A 159 8.60 -14.82 -23.36
N SER A 160 7.40 -15.37 -23.54
CA SER A 160 7.15 -16.31 -24.64
C SER A 160 5.85 -15.94 -25.33
N SER A 161 6.03 -15.51 -26.57
CA SER A 161 5.00 -15.29 -27.57
C SER A 161 4.28 -16.59 -27.92
N SER A 162 2.96 -16.61 -27.83
CA SER A 162 2.15 -17.50 -28.65
C SER A 162 0.85 -16.81 -29.04
N THR A 163 0.54 -16.91 -30.34
CA THR A 163 -0.56 -16.28 -31.07
C THR A 163 -1.93 -16.81 -30.62
N PRO A 164 -3.01 -16.00 -30.69
CA PRO A 164 -4.33 -16.45 -30.26
C PRO A 164 -5.01 -17.27 -31.38
N ARG A 165 -5.41 -18.51 -31.03
CA ARG A 165 -6.31 -19.35 -31.83
C ARG A 165 -7.74 -19.07 -31.37
N SER A 166 -8.60 -18.59 -32.28
CA SER A 166 -10.04 -18.39 -32.02
C SER A 166 -10.75 -19.71 -31.73
N PRO A 167 -11.76 -19.73 -30.84
CA PRO A 167 -12.80 -20.75 -30.86
C PRO A 167 -14.19 -20.19 -31.20
N ILE A 168 -14.89 -20.96 -32.03
CA ILE A 168 -16.30 -20.88 -32.45
C ILE A 168 -17.22 -21.22 -31.25
N PRO A 169 -18.46 -20.69 -31.15
CA PRO A 169 -19.25 -20.75 -29.92
C PRO A 169 -20.05 -22.05 -29.80
N THR A 170 -20.02 -22.66 -28.61
CA THR A 170 -20.98 -23.69 -28.20
C THR A 170 -21.88 -23.13 -27.10
N THR A 171 -23.16 -23.04 -27.42
CA THR A 171 -24.28 -22.71 -26.53
C THR A 171 -24.54 -23.84 -25.54
N SER A 172 -24.65 -23.54 -24.25
CA SER A 172 -25.58 -24.15 -23.28
C SER A 172 -25.52 -23.43 -21.93
N PRO A 173 -26.63 -23.35 -21.17
CA PRO A 173 -26.78 -22.45 -20.04
C PRO A 173 -26.54 -23.17 -18.71
N ASP A 174 -25.59 -22.68 -17.92
CA ASP A 174 -25.54 -23.01 -16.49
C ASP A 174 -25.44 -21.71 -15.70
N THR A 175 -26.60 -21.28 -15.24
CA THR A 175 -26.78 -20.26 -14.21
C THR A 175 -26.30 -20.84 -12.89
N THR A 176 -24.98 -20.82 -12.65
CA THR A 176 -24.45 -20.92 -11.29
C THR A 176 -24.26 -19.51 -10.76
N THR A 177 -25.26 -19.08 -9.99
CA THR A 177 -25.23 -17.90 -9.12
C THR A 177 -23.97 -17.94 -8.27
N SER A 178 -22.94 -17.17 -8.65
CA SER A 178 -21.82 -16.89 -7.76
C SER A 178 -22.37 -16.04 -6.62
N SER A 179 -22.61 -16.67 -5.47
CA SER A 179 -22.91 -16.00 -4.22
C SER A 179 -21.68 -15.21 -3.76
N SER A 180 -21.45 -14.04 -4.34
CA SER A 180 -20.66 -13.01 -3.70
C SER A 180 -21.48 -12.54 -2.52
N SER A 181 -21.08 -12.89 -1.29
CA SER A 181 -21.44 -12.07 -0.15
C SER A 181 -21.16 -10.61 -0.55
N PRO A 182 -22.11 -9.67 -0.42
CA PRO A 182 -21.85 -8.28 -0.76
C PRO A 182 -20.58 -7.87 -0.02
N SER A 183 -19.57 -7.40 -0.77
CA SER A 183 -18.42 -6.77 -0.15
C SER A 183 -18.98 -5.70 0.78
N PRO A 184 -18.60 -5.66 2.07
CA PRO A 184 -19.12 -4.67 3.01
C PRO A 184 -18.58 -3.26 2.72
N CYS A 185 -18.11 -3.02 1.49
CA CYS A 185 -17.52 -1.79 1.02
C CYS A 185 -18.35 -1.27 -0.13
N ASP A 186 -18.71 0.00 -0.06
CA ASP A 186 -19.41 0.71 -1.14
C ASP A 186 -18.40 1.45 -2.01
N THR A 187 -18.67 1.52 -3.31
CA THR A 187 -17.95 2.40 -4.22
C THR A 187 -18.19 3.87 -3.86
N ILE A 188 -17.13 4.68 -3.93
CA ILE A 188 -17.22 6.15 -3.99
C ILE A 188 -17.04 6.58 -5.46
N VAL A 189 -18.05 7.28 -6.00
CA VAL A 189 -18.06 7.71 -7.41
C VAL A 189 -17.39 9.07 -7.55
N PHE A 190 -16.13 9.07 -7.99
CA PHE A 190 -15.37 10.30 -8.24
C PHE A 190 -15.60 10.90 -9.64
N ASP A 191 -15.94 10.07 -10.62
CA ASP A 191 -16.12 10.49 -12.01
C ASP A 191 -17.01 9.50 -12.77
N THR A 192 -18.07 10.01 -13.39
CA THR A 192 -18.97 9.24 -14.27
C THR A 192 -18.73 9.54 -15.75
N SER A 193 -17.92 10.56 -16.05
CA SER A 193 -17.67 11.02 -17.41
C SER A 193 -16.59 10.18 -18.10
N GLY A 194 -16.73 10.00 -19.41
CA GLY A 194 -15.73 9.34 -20.24
C GLY A 194 -14.53 10.24 -20.54
N ASN A 195 -13.81 9.91 -21.61
CA ASN A 195 -12.78 10.77 -22.17
C ASN A 195 -13.38 12.10 -22.68
N GLU A 196 -12.61 13.18 -22.62
CA GLU A 196 -13.01 14.49 -23.13
C GLU A 196 -12.61 14.63 -24.61
N PHE A 197 -13.43 15.37 -25.37
CA PHE A 197 -13.24 15.60 -26.79
C PHE A 197 -13.44 17.09 -27.12
N ILE A 198 -12.61 17.63 -28.01
CA ILE A 198 -12.76 18.97 -28.60
C ILE A 198 -12.80 18.79 -30.12
N GLU A 199 -13.85 19.31 -30.76
CA GLU A 199 -14.03 19.23 -32.23
C GLU A 199 -13.96 17.79 -32.81
N GLY A 200 -14.26 16.78 -31.98
CA GLY A 200 -14.21 15.36 -32.35
C GLY A 200 -12.88 14.68 -32.00
N ASP A 201 -11.85 15.44 -31.68
CA ASP A 201 -10.54 14.91 -31.26
C ASP A 201 -10.52 14.64 -29.75
N GLN A 202 -10.04 13.46 -29.38
CA GLN A 202 -9.90 13.06 -27.98
C GLN A 202 -8.76 13.87 -27.33
N ILE A 203 -9.07 14.63 -26.29
CA ILE A 203 -8.09 15.46 -25.59
C ILE A 203 -7.62 14.86 -24.25
N THR A 204 -8.33 13.87 -23.71
CA THR A 204 -7.91 13.18 -22.48
C THR A 204 -8.04 11.67 -22.61
N ASN A 205 -7.19 10.91 -21.94
CA ASN A 205 -7.34 9.46 -21.82
C ASN A 205 -7.36 9.06 -20.35
N LYS A 206 -8.54 8.62 -19.91
CA LYS A 206 -8.82 8.12 -18.55
C LYS A 206 -8.60 6.62 -18.42
N SER A 207 -8.40 5.89 -19.53
CA SER A 207 -8.15 4.45 -19.47
C SER A 207 -6.79 4.18 -18.83
N GLY A 208 -6.76 3.36 -17.77
CA GLY A 208 -5.55 3.07 -17.03
C GLY A 208 -4.96 4.26 -16.26
N GLN A 209 -5.74 5.32 -16.00
CA GLN A 209 -5.27 6.51 -15.26
C GLN A 209 -4.86 6.23 -13.80
N MET A 210 -5.18 5.03 -13.29
CA MET A 210 -4.88 4.57 -11.93
C MET A 210 -5.53 5.41 -10.84
N LEU A 211 -6.83 5.72 -10.96
CA LEU A 211 -7.56 6.40 -9.89
C LEU A 211 -7.58 5.55 -8.61
N GLY A 212 -7.17 6.16 -7.49
CA GLY A 212 -7.00 5.45 -6.22
C GLY A 212 -5.62 4.83 -6.06
N ALA A 213 -4.62 5.25 -6.84
CA ALA A 213 -3.22 4.86 -6.61
C ALA A 213 -2.67 5.45 -5.31
N THR A 214 -3.14 6.64 -4.93
CA THR A 214 -2.84 7.27 -3.64
C THR A 214 -4.13 7.81 -3.04
N ILE A 215 -4.25 7.67 -1.73
CA ILE A 215 -5.37 8.14 -0.91
C ILE A 215 -4.76 8.68 0.37
N THR A 216 -5.16 9.88 0.78
CA THR A 216 -4.73 10.48 2.04
C THR A 216 -5.86 11.31 2.62
N SER A 217 -5.96 11.34 3.95
CA SER A 217 -7.05 11.95 4.71
C SER A 217 -6.50 13.05 5.60
N SER A 218 -7.13 14.23 5.61
CA SER A 218 -6.75 15.31 6.52
C SER A 218 -7.24 15.10 7.96
N GLY A 219 -7.86 13.95 8.24
CA GLY A 219 -8.41 13.60 9.55
C GLY A 219 -9.93 13.52 9.57
N PRO A 220 -10.54 13.50 10.78
CA PRO A 220 -11.99 13.44 10.96
C PRO A 220 -12.72 14.62 10.33
N ASP A 221 -13.81 14.34 9.61
CA ASP A 221 -14.63 15.32 8.90
C ASP A 221 -13.83 16.17 7.89
N GLY A 222 -12.62 15.69 7.59
CA GLY A 222 -11.61 16.37 6.81
C GLY A 222 -11.75 16.13 5.32
N THR A 223 -10.88 16.78 4.56
CA THR A 223 -10.79 16.55 3.11
C THR A 223 -9.97 15.29 2.85
N VAL A 224 -10.45 14.49 1.89
CA VAL A 224 -9.74 13.33 1.36
C VAL A 224 -9.17 13.67 0.00
N LEU A 225 -7.88 13.42 -0.19
CA LEU A 225 -7.18 13.57 -1.46
C LEU A 225 -6.97 12.21 -2.12
N VAL A 226 -7.39 12.06 -3.37
CA VAL A 226 -7.26 10.82 -4.15
C VAL A 226 -6.65 11.13 -5.50
N CYS A 227 -5.57 10.43 -5.88
CA CYS A 227 -4.89 10.70 -7.15
C CYS A 227 -4.96 9.60 -8.20
N ARG A 228 -4.64 10.02 -9.42
CA ARG A 228 -4.60 9.26 -10.68
C ARG A 228 -3.33 9.62 -11.47
N PRO A 229 -2.15 9.11 -11.08
CA PRO A 229 -0.87 9.57 -11.61
C PRO A 229 -0.70 9.36 -13.12
N LEU A 230 -1.41 8.40 -13.72
CA LEU A 230 -1.31 8.10 -15.15
C LEU A 230 -2.38 8.79 -16.01
N TYR A 231 -3.10 9.76 -15.44
CA TYR A 231 -4.05 10.58 -16.21
C TYR A 231 -3.33 11.25 -17.39
N THR A 232 -3.83 10.97 -18.59
CA THR A 232 -3.19 11.39 -19.83
C THR A 232 -3.95 12.56 -20.44
N TRP A 233 -3.20 13.57 -20.89
CA TRP A 233 -3.70 14.68 -21.68
C TRP A 233 -3.01 14.73 -23.04
N PHE A 234 -3.79 14.98 -24.08
CA PHE A 234 -3.32 15.17 -25.44
C PHE A 234 -3.26 16.65 -25.76
N TYR A 235 -2.08 17.10 -26.19
CA TYR A 235 -1.86 18.46 -26.66
C TYR A 235 -1.73 18.44 -28.19
N TYR A 236 -2.65 19.13 -28.86
CA TYR A 236 -2.65 19.33 -30.30
C TYR A 236 -2.07 20.70 -30.58
N VAL A 237 -1.02 20.74 -31.40
CA VAL A 237 -0.47 22.00 -31.92
C VAL A 237 -1.06 22.16 -33.32
N ASP A 238 -1.80 23.25 -33.55
CA ASP A 238 -2.57 23.53 -34.79
C ASP A 238 -1.75 23.42 -36.09
N SER A 239 -0.42 23.41 -36.01
CA SER A 239 0.52 23.34 -37.14
C SER A 239 1.39 22.07 -37.19
N SER A 240 1.17 21.10 -36.30
CA SER A 240 1.94 19.86 -36.21
C SER A 240 1.05 18.63 -36.47
N PRO A 241 1.49 17.66 -37.30
CA PRO A 241 0.82 16.37 -37.42
C PRO A 241 1.01 15.49 -36.17
N ASN A 242 1.85 15.90 -35.21
CA ASN A 242 2.16 15.14 -34.01
C ASN A 242 1.32 15.63 -32.83
N THR A 243 0.49 14.75 -32.29
CA THR A 243 -0.18 14.93 -31.00
C THR A 243 0.81 14.62 -29.87
N GLY A 244 1.08 15.59 -29.01
CA GLY A 244 1.82 15.36 -27.77
C GLY A 244 0.94 14.56 -26.80
N ARG A 245 1.42 13.40 -26.34
CA ARG A 245 0.75 12.60 -25.31
C ARG A 245 1.52 12.72 -24.01
N PHE A 246 0.91 13.34 -23.00
CA PHE A 246 1.57 13.59 -21.72
C PHE A 246 0.83 12.92 -20.56
N LEU A 247 1.58 12.15 -19.76
CA LEU A 247 1.12 11.65 -18.47
C LEU A 247 1.23 12.81 -17.47
N ILE A 248 0.15 13.56 -17.32
CA ILE A 248 0.15 14.74 -16.47
C ILE A 248 -0.25 14.41 -15.03
N GLY A 249 -0.94 13.29 -14.83
CA GLY A 249 -1.49 12.93 -13.52
C GLY A 249 -2.54 13.93 -13.03
N GLY A 250 -2.81 13.90 -11.74
CA GLY A 250 -3.77 14.78 -11.08
C GLY A 250 -4.55 14.06 -9.99
N CYS A 251 -5.37 14.82 -9.27
CA CYS A 251 -6.06 14.33 -8.09
C CYS A 251 -7.48 14.91 -7.99
N TYR A 252 -8.18 14.43 -6.97
CA TYR A 252 -9.49 14.89 -6.54
C TYR A 252 -9.42 15.27 -5.07
N LEU A 253 -10.03 16.39 -4.72
CA LEU A 253 -10.37 16.73 -3.34
C LEU A 253 -11.82 16.33 -3.10
N ALA A 254 -12.06 15.44 -2.14
CA ALA A 254 -13.38 15.03 -1.70
C ALA A 254 -13.64 15.52 -0.27
N SER A 255 -14.77 16.18 -0.06
CA SER A 255 -15.21 16.68 1.25
C SER A 255 -16.71 16.46 1.44
N GLN A 256 -17.23 16.76 2.64
CA GLN A 256 -18.66 16.67 2.97
C GLN A 256 -19.21 15.25 2.68
N ASN A 257 -18.61 14.21 3.26
CA ASN A 257 -18.98 12.81 3.02
C ASN A 257 -18.99 12.43 1.53
N PHE A 258 -17.96 12.85 0.79
CA PHE A 258 -17.81 12.58 -0.64
C PHE A 258 -18.93 13.16 -1.52
N THR A 259 -19.67 14.17 -1.05
CA THR A 259 -20.69 14.86 -1.86
C THR A 259 -20.11 16.03 -2.66
N ASP A 260 -19.02 16.64 -2.19
CA ASP A 260 -18.28 17.68 -2.91
C ASP A 260 -16.93 17.10 -3.37
N ILE A 261 -16.86 16.76 -4.66
CA ILE A 261 -15.68 16.15 -5.31
C ILE A 261 -15.18 17.06 -6.42
N LYS A 262 -13.95 17.55 -6.28
CA LYS A 262 -13.33 18.52 -7.20
C LYS A 262 -12.06 17.96 -7.83
N PRO A 263 -12.02 17.72 -9.16
CA PRO A 263 -10.80 17.32 -9.85
C PRO A 263 -9.84 18.51 -10.01
N PHE A 264 -8.54 18.24 -9.99
CA PHE A 264 -7.53 19.21 -10.39
C PHE A 264 -6.30 18.53 -11.03
N ASN A 265 -5.66 19.23 -11.95
CA ASN A 265 -4.49 18.75 -12.70
C ASN A 265 -3.43 19.86 -12.77
N PRO A 266 -2.54 19.98 -11.77
CA PRO A 266 -1.59 21.09 -11.69
C PRO A 266 -0.66 21.20 -12.90
N CYS A 267 -0.29 20.06 -13.49
CA CYS A 267 0.61 19.98 -14.63
C CYS A 267 -0.06 20.17 -15.99
N LYS A 268 -1.39 20.39 -16.04
CA LYS A 268 -2.07 20.76 -17.28
C LYS A 268 -1.83 22.25 -17.55
N SER A 269 -0.92 22.57 -18.47
CA SER A 269 -0.67 23.94 -18.92
C SER A 269 -0.70 24.04 -20.44
N LEU A 270 -1.15 25.20 -20.94
CA LEU A 270 -1.15 25.55 -22.36
C LEU A 270 0.07 26.40 -22.77
N GLU A 271 0.92 26.76 -21.81
CA GLU A 271 2.10 27.59 -22.08
C GLU A 271 3.23 26.75 -22.70
N PRO A 272 3.78 27.14 -23.87
CA PRO A 272 4.85 26.39 -24.54
C PRO A 272 6.15 26.25 -23.74
N SER A 273 6.43 27.21 -22.84
CA SER A 273 7.54 27.15 -21.89
C SER A 273 7.39 26.01 -20.87
N MET A 274 6.19 25.43 -20.75
CA MET A 274 5.85 24.42 -19.76
C MET A 274 5.95 22.97 -20.30
N ILE A 275 6.64 22.75 -21.42
CA ILE A 275 6.89 21.38 -21.93
C ILE A 275 7.87 20.61 -21.02
N ASN A 276 8.83 21.27 -20.38
CA ASN A 276 9.82 20.60 -19.52
C ASN A 276 9.18 19.93 -18.29
N TYR A 277 7.97 20.35 -17.89
CA TYR A 277 7.22 19.74 -16.78
C TYR A 277 6.60 18.40 -17.18
N LEU A 278 6.66 18.03 -18.47
CA LEU A 278 5.95 16.89 -19.02
C LEU A 278 6.93 15.79 -19.45
N PRO A 279 6.64 14.52 -19.13
CA PRO A 279 5.52 14.03 -18.31
C PRO A 279 5.66 14.45 -16.85
N CYS A 280 4.56 14.64 -16.12
CA CYS A 280 4.58 15.11 -14.73
C CYS A 280 4.26 14.00 -13.73
N GLU A 281 3.26 13.17 -14.05
CA GLU A 281 2.76 12.09 -13.17
C GLU A 281 2.37 12.59 -11.76
N ALA A 282 1.76 13.79 -11.69
CA ALA A 282 1.34 14.39 -10.44
C ALA A 282 0.40 13.47 -9.65
N GLY A 283 0.66 13.35 -8.35
CA GLY A 283 -0.10 12.47 -7.45
C GLY A 283 0.45 11.05 -7.38
N PHE A 284 1.67 10.82 -7.88
CA PHE A 284 2.39 9.56 -7.69
C PHE A 284 2.58 9.25 -6.20
N SER A 285 2.87 10.28 -5.41
CA SER A 285 2.74 10.28 -3.96
C SER A 285 1.94 11.50 -3.52
N ALA A 286 1.29 11.42 -2.35
CA ALA A 286 0.46 12.50 -1.85
C ALA A 286 0.37 12.47 -0.32
N THR A 287 0.20 13.64 0.28
CA THR A 287 -0.15 13.83 1.68
C THR A 287 -0.98 15.10 1.82
N ILE A 288 -1.81 15.20 2.85
CA ILE A 288 -2.72 16.33 3.05
C ILE A 288 -2.73 16.75 4.53
N SER A 289 -2.76 18.05 4.79
CA SER A 289 -2.99 18.65 6.10
C SER A 289 -4.40 19.26 6.16
N GLU A 290 -4.74 19.91 7.27
CA GLU A 290 -6.03 20.62 7.39
C GLU A 290 -6.15 21.84 6.46
N THR A 291 -5.03 22.33 5.91
CA THR A 291 -4.98 23.58 5.14
C THR A 291 -4.41 23.42 3.74
N GLU A 292 -3.56 22.42 3.51
CA GLU A 292 -2.80 22.25 2.28
C GLU A 292 -2.73 20.79 1.83
N TRP A 293 -2.64 20.61 0.52
CA TRP A 293 -2.28 19.33 -0.09
C TRP A 293 -0.85 19.41 -0.62
N ILE A 294 -0.16 18.28 -0.57
CA ILE A 294 1.18 18.11 -1.12
C ILE A 294 1.18 16.85 -1.98
N ILE A 295 1.61 16.98 -3.24
CA ILE A 295 1.75 15.84 -4.15
C ILE A 295 3.13 15.82 -4.79
N GLY A 296 3.64 14.61 -4.99
CA GLY A 296 4.86 14.39 -5.76
C GLY A 296 4.57 14.20 -7.24
N SER A 297 5.46 14.72 -8.07
CA SER A 297 5.42 14.63 -9.54
C SER A 297 6.77 14.14 -10.04
N VAL A 298 6.92 12.82 -10.16
CA VAL A 298 8.19 12.16 -10.42
C VAL A 298 8.72 12.36 -11.84
N GLY A 299 7.83 12.61 -12.80
CA GLY A 299 8.21 12.76 -14.20
C GLY A 299 8.72 14.15 -14.54
N ALA A 300 8.37 15.16 -13.73
CA ALA A 300 8.62 16.55 -14.06
C ALA A 300 10.11 16.82 -14.28
N PHE A 301 10.44 17.73 -15.21
CA PHE A 301 11.82 18.13 -15.52
C PHE A 301 12.71 16.95 -15.88
N PHE A 302 12.37 16.26 -16.98
CA PHE A 302 13.14 15.10 -17.48
C PHE A 302 13.36 14.01 -16.40
N GLY A 303 12.34 13.80 -15.56
CA GLY A 303 12.38 12.81 -14.48
C GLY A 303 13.20 13.23 -13.25
N GLN A 304 13.63 14.48 -13.14
CA GLN A 304 14.19 15.01 -11.89
C GLN A 304 13.15 14.95 -10.76
N GLY A 305 11.93 15.33 -11.09
CA GLY A 305 10.76 15.35 -10.23
C GLY A 305 10.71 16.56 -9.30
N ASP A 306 9.52 16.84 -8.78
CA ASP A 306 9.25 17.97 -7.88
C ASP A 306 8.12 17.64 -6.89
N LEU A 307 7.88 18.58 -5.96
CA LEU A 307 6.68 18.61 -5.12
C LEU A 307 5.82 19.81 -5.51
N LEU A 308 4.51 19.59 -5.52
CA LEU A 308 3.48 20.58 -5.71
C LEU A 308 2.74 20.75 -4.38
N VAL A 309 2.70 21.97 -3.85
CA VAL A 309 2.02 22.32 -2.60
C VAL A 309 0.93 23.34 -2.89
N GLY A 310 -0.31 23.04 -2.55
CA GLY A 310 -1.42 23.97 -2.76
C GLY A 310 -2.34 24.06 -1.56
N ASN A 311 -3.01 25.20 -1.43
CA ASN A 311 -3.97 25.42 -0.36
C ASN A 311 -5.33 24.78 -0.71
N LEU A 312 -6.06 24.28 0.28
CA LEU A 312 -7.38 23.67 0.06
C LEU A 312 -8.47 24.68 -0.34
N THR A 313 -8.30 25.95 0.02
CA THR A 313 -9.27 27.02 -0.26
C THR A 313 -8.95 27.85 -1.49
N SER A 314 -7.70 27.78 -1.98
CA SER A 314 -7.23 28.53 -3.14
C SER A 314 -7.03 27.62 -4.34
N ASN A 315 -7.18 28.18 -5.54
CA ASN A 315 -6.81 27.50 -6.78
C ASN A 315 -5.31 27.65 -7.13
N THR A 316 -4.52 28.23 -6.23
CA THR A 316 -3.08 28.46 -6.43
C THR A 316 -2.25 27.37 -5.76
N TYR A 317 -1.17 26.99 -6.41
CA TYR A 317 -0.17 26.07 -5.86
C TYR A 317 1.24 26.58 -6.16
N ARG A 318 2.20 26.15 -5.34
CA ARG A 318 3.63 26.39 -5.49
C ARG A 318 4.35 25.09 -5.87
N ARG A 319 5.46 25.21 -6.58
CA ARG A 319 6.40 24.11 -6.89
C ARG A 319 7.66 24.31 -6.10
N THR A 320 8.27 23.22 -5.67
CA THR A 320 9.65 23.26 -5.16
C THR A 320 10.62 23.65 -6.27
N GLU A 321 11.65 24.40 -5.93
CA GLU A 321 12.72 24.74 -6.87
C GLU A 321 13.42 23.48 -7.40
N VAL A 322 13.93 23.66 -8.61
CA VAL A 322 14.47 22.63 -9.49
C VAL A 322 15.80 23.14 -10.00
N VAL A 323 16.81 22.27 -10.05
CA VAL A 323 18.16 22.64 -10.47
C VAL A 323 18.31 22.34 -11.96
N ASP A 324 18.67 23.36 -12.75
CA ASP A 324 18.96 23.25 -14.19
C ASP A 324 20.34 22.63 -14.42
N ASP A 325 20.48 21.36 -14.06
CA ASP A 325 21.68 20.55 -14.26
C ASP A 325 21.26 19.09 -14.52
N LEU A 326 21.74 18.55 -15.65
CA LEU A 326 21.49 17.18 -16.10
C LEU A 326 21.90 16.12 -15.07
N ALA A 327 22.79 16.46 -14.13
CA ALA A 327 23.14 15.59 -13.02
C ALA A 327 21.95 15.26 -12.10
N PHE A 328 20.87 16.04 -12.18
CA PHE A 328 19.65 15.83 -11.39
C PHE A 328 18.49 15.18 -12.18
N ASP A 329 18.65 14.96 -13.48
CA ASP A 329 17.65 14.24 -14.29
C ASP A 329 17.48 12.81 -13.79
N ASN A 330 16.28 12.25 -13.97
CA ASN A 330 15.93 10.88 -13.57
C ASN A 330 16.10 10.57 -12.06
N ASN A 331 16.09 11.59 -11.21
CA ASN A 331 16.15 11.46 -9.75
C ASN A 331 14.84 10.96 -9.12
N TYR A 332 13.70 11.24 -9.75
CA TYR A 332 12.35 10.94 -9.30
C TYR A 332 12.03 11.50 -7.90
N ARG A 333 12.41 12.75 -7.63
CA ARG A 333 11.92 13.48 -6.46
C ARG A 333 10.39 13.50 -6.48
N GLY A 334 9.77 13.43 -5.30
CA GLY A 334 8.33 13.26 -5.17
C GLY A 334 7.85 11.81 -5.28
N HIS A 335 8.77 10.83 -5.30
CA HIS A 335 8.38 9.41 -5.30
C HIS A 335 7.65 9.00 -4.02
N SER A 336 7.98 9.63 -2.90
CA SER A 336 7.26 9.51 -1.62
C SER A 336 7.27 10.86 -0.93
N VAL A 337 6.21 11.19 -0.21
CA VAL A 337 6.10 12.47 0.49
C VAL A 337 5.51 12.27 1.88
N SER A 338 5.94 13.11 2.82
CA SER A 338 5.37 13.26 4.16
C SER A 338 5.57 14.70 4.62
N PHE A 339 4.94 15.09 5.71
CA PHE A 339 5.12 16.41 6.32
C PHE A 339 5.12 16.32 7.84
N GLY A 340 5.62 17.36 8.48
CA GLY A 340 5.62 17.50 9.93
C GLY A 340 6.41 18.73 10.38
N ASP A 341 6.26 19.07 11.65
CA ASP A 341 7.13 20.05 12.32
C ASP A 341 8.38 19.32 12.81
N PHE A 342 9.49 19.46 12.08
CA PHE A 342 10.75 18.79 12.41
C PHE A 342 11.69 19.66 13.25
N PHE A 343 11.43 20.98 13.35
CA PHE A 343 12.25 21.91 14.13
C PHE A 343 11.66 22.27 15.49
N GLY A 344 10.38 21.98 15.71
CA GLY A 344 9.62 22.35 16.90
C GLY A 344 9.29 23.84 16.97
N ASP A 345 9.27 24.54 15.84
CA ASP A 345 8.96 25.97 15.74
C ASP A 345 7.51 26.24 15.33
N GLY A 346 6.72 25.19 15.08
CA GLY A 346 5.32 25.27 14.69
C GLY A 346 5.10 25.46 13.18
N GLU A 347 6.17 25.57 12.40
CA GLU A 347 6.09 25.56 10.94
C GLU A 347 6.15 24.10 10.43
N VAL A 348 5.56 23.87 9.26
CA VAL A 348 5.51 22.53 8.67
C VAL A 348 6.56 22.44 7.57
N GLU A 349 7.45 21.45 7.68
CA GLU A 349 8.31 21.07 6.57
C GLU A 349 7.79 19.83 5.86
N TYR A 350 8.19 19.74 4.60
CA TYR A 350 7.86 18.60 3.76
C TYR A 350 9.10 17.73 3.60
N VAL A 351 8.90 16.42 3.57
CA VAL A 351 9.98 15.45 3.35
C VAL A 351 9.64 14.65 2.11
N THR A 352 10.60 14.52 1.19
CA THR A 352 10.45 13.77 -0.04
C THR A 352 11.54 12.74 -0.23
N GLY A 353 11.13 11.57 -0.71
CA GLY A 353 12.05 10.55 -1.22
C GLY A 353 12.55 10.92 -2.62
N ILE A 354 13.82 10.64 -2.86
CA ILE A 354 14.51 10.81 -4.15
C ILE A 354 15.28 9.51 -4.41
N PRO A 355 14.62 8.46 -4.93
CA PRO A 355 15.18 7.11 -4.98
C PRO A 355 16.46 7.00 -5.82
N ARG A 356 16.71 7.97 -6.71
CA ARG A 356 17.92 8.03 -7.56
C ARG A 356 18.75 9.28 -7.34
N GLY A 357 18.63 9.95 -6.20
CA GLY A 357 19.14 11.31 -5.97
C GLY A 357 20.65 11.55 -6.00
N THR A 358 21.48 10.52 -6.25
CA THR A 358 22.94 10.68 -6.38
C THR A 358 23.41 10.13 -7.72
N VAL A 359 24.59 10.56 -8.16
CA VAL A 359 25.24 10.12 -9.41
C VAL A 359 25.37 8.59 -9.53
N ASN A 360 25.43 7.86 -8.39
CA ASN A 360 25.50 6.39 -8.35
C ASN A 360 24.15 5.72 -8.09
N HIS A 361 23.03 6.41 -8.34
CA HIS A 361 21.66 5.95 -8.11
C HIS A 361 21.35 5.52 -6.67
N ARG A 362 22.09 6.02 -5.68
CA ARG A 362 21.68 5.87 -4.27
C ARG A 362 20.55 6.83 -3.98
N GLY A 363 19.55 6.32 -3.27
CA GLY A 363 18.42 7.13 -2.82
C GLY A 363 18.82 8.14 -1.75
N LEU A 364 18.10 9.26 -1.76
CA LEU A 364 18.16 10.32 -0.77
C LEU A 364 16.77 10.62 -0.23
N VAL A 365 16.74 11.29 0.92
CA VAL A 365 15.55 11.92 1.46
C VAL A 365 15.88 13.38 1.68
N SER A 366 15.05 14.27 1.15
CA SER A 366 15.24 15.70 1.24
C SER A 366 14.11 16.31 2.05
N ARG A 367 14.46 17.25 2.95
CA ARG A 367 13.51 18.14 3.60
C ARG A 367 13.41 19.44 2.81
N VAL A 368 12.20 19.97 2.71
CA VAL A 368 11.84 21.22 2.03
C VAL A 368 11.18 22.12 3.05
N CYS A 369 11.77 23.29 3.29
CA CYS A 369 11.21 24.29 4.20
C CYS A 369 10.27 25.24 3.43
N ASP A 370 9.27 25.79 4.12
CA ASP A 370 8.42 26.81 3.51
C ASP A 370 9.20 28.11 3.32
N GLY A 371 9.16 28.68 2.12
CA GLY A 371 9.89 29.91 1.77
C GLY A 371 11.40 29.79 1.54
N ASP A 372 12.03 28.66 1.88
CA ASP A 372 13.44 28.42 1.57
C ASP A 372 13.58 27.38 0.45
N THR A 373 14.08 27.86 -0.68
CA THR A 373 14.34 27.06 -1.86
C THR A 373 15.70 26.38 -1.80
N THR A 374 16.43 26.52 -0.69
CA THR A 374 17.76 25.96 -0.52
C THR A 374 17.77 24.59 0.16
N TRP A 375 18.69 23.77 -0.34
CA TRP A 375 18.84 22.36 -0.02
C TRP A 375 19.87 22.18 1.09
N TYR A 376 19.56 21.36 2.10
CA TYR A 376 20.56 20.84 3.03
C TYR A 376 20.93 19.40 2.64
N SER A 377 22.23 19.17 2.40
CA SER A 377 22.83 17.88 2.06
C SER A 377 23.26 17.06 3.27
#